data_AF-A0AAE4M2G6-F1
#
_entry.id   AF-A0AAE4M2G6-F1
#
_cell.length_a   1.000
_cell.length_b   1.000
_cell.length_c   1.000
_cell.angle_alpha   90.00
_cell.angle_beta   90.00
_cell.angle_gamma   90.00
#
_symmetry.space_group_name_H-M   'P 1'
#
loop_
_entity.id
_entity.type
_entity.pdbx_description
1 polymer ?
#
loop_
_entity_poly.entity_id
_entity_poly.type
_entity_poly.pdbx_seq_one_letter_code
_entity_poly.pdbx_strand_id
1 'polypeptide(L)'
;MKFLFPLLLLLAVLAAFTAGCIQPTEIQPQIPEPHPTPIPTAPPSSGEPTFWISDTPRYLSYWNDKMGWNLTDQTLDEYAEELNSHLDATWEKGAMGYHITNISDYRHSVKNILGLTEEQFDAFVTADTEQKKIDRVNHHSPSSSLYDTSADQT
;
A
#
# COMPACT_ATOMS: atom_id res chain seq x y z
N MET A 1 28.72 -41.78 -17.01
CA MET A 1 29.24 -41.07 -15.82
C MET A 1 28.09 -40.96 -14.84
N LYS A 2 28.27 -41.50 -13.63
CA LYS A 2 27.25 -41.75 -12.59
C LYS A 2 27.44 -40.69 -11.52
N PHE A 3 26.42 -39.89 -11.21
CA PHE A 3 26.44 -39.02 -10.04
C PHE A 3 25.52 -39.60 -8.96
N LEU A 4 26.17 -40.02 -7.87
CA LEU A 4 25.63 -40.45 -6.59
C LEU A 4 25.55 -39.21 -5.69
N PHE A 5 24.39 -38.94 -5.08
CA PHE A 5 24.32 -38.21 -3.80
C PHE A 5 23.01 -38.57 -3.09
N PRO A 6 23.04 -39.35 -2.00
CA PRO A 6 21.94 -39.44 -1.05
C PRO A 6 22.23 -38.53 0.15
N LEU A 7 21.36 -37.55 0.40
CA LEU A 7 21.36 -36.80 1.66
C LEU A 7 20.24 -37.35 2.54
N LEU A 8 20.63 -38.22 3.45
CA LEU A 8 19.79 -38.88 4.44
C LEU A 8 20.49 -38.70 5.78
N LEU A 9 20.03 -37.76 6.62
CA LEU A 9 20.22 -37.79 8.07
C LEU A 9 19.46 -36.64 8.74
N LEU A 10 18.42 -36.93 9.52
CA LEU A 10 18.37 -36.40 10.88
C LEU A 10 17.57 -37.35 11.77
N LEU A 11 18.22 -37.71 12.88
CA LEU A 11 17.84 -38.73 13.84
C LEU A 11 16.60 -38.35 14.65
N ALA A 12 15.81 -39.39 14.94
CA ALA A 12 14.93 -39.46 16.09
C ALA A 12 15.72 -39.66 17.39
N VAL A 13 15.32 -39.02 18.50
CA VAL A 13 15.50 -39.58 19.85
C VAL A 13 14.26 -39.31 20.70
N LEU A 14 13.73 -40.44 21.18
CA LEU A 14 12.65 -40.70 22.10
C LEU A 14 13.15 -40.59 23.56
N ALA A 15 12.36 -40.06 24.48
CA ALA A 15 12.39 -40.50 25.89
C ALA A 15 11.09 -40.13 26.63
N ALA A 16 10.53 -41.13 27.30
CA ALA A 16 9.28 -41.10 28.05
C ALA A 16 9.54 -41.01 29.58
N PHE A 17 8.43 -40.93 30.33
CA PHE A 17 8.24 -41.17 31.78
C PHE A 17 8.61 -40.03 32.74
N THR A 18 7.65 -39.56 33.53
CA THR A 18 7.36 -40.08 34.89
C THR A 18 6.01 -39.60 35.42
N ALA A 19 5.45 -40.43 36.32
CA ALA A 19 4.18 -40.28 37.00
C ALA A 19 4.25 -39.33 38.21
N GLY A 20 3.09 -38.83 38.64
CA GLY A 20 2.82 -38.56 40.05
C GLY A 20 2.59 -37.09 40.43
N CYS A 21 1.32 -36.77 40.70
CA CYS A 21 0.78 -36.04 41.86
C CYS A 21 -0.48 -35.25 41.45
N ILE A 22 -1.65 -35.86 41.65
CA ILE A 22 -2.93 -35.14 41.59
C ILE A 22 -3.04 -34.38 42.91
N GLN A 23 -2.77 -33.06 42.89
CA GLN A 23 -3.20 -32.18 43.97
C GLN A 23 -4.69 -31.88 43.81
N PRO A 24 -5.49 -31.85 44.89
CA PRO A 24 -6.86 -31.37 44.83
C PRO A 24 -6.81 -29.86 44.59
N THR A 25 -7.11 -29.42 43.37
CA THR A 25 -7.31 -27.99 43.08
C THR A 25 -8.62 -27.57 43.71
N GLU A 26 -8.49 -26.82 44.81
CA GLU A 26 -9.50 -25.95 45.39
C GLU A 26 -10.21 -25.18 44.26
N ILE A 27 -11.51 -25.43 44.08
CA ILE A 27 -12.34 -24.70 43.13
C ILE A 27 -12.54 -23.29 43.70
N GLN A 28 -11.60 -22.39 43.42
CA GLN A 28 -11.85 -20.97 43.58
C GLN A 28 -12.76 -20.51 42.44
N PRO A 29 -13.82 -19.73 42.72
CA PRO A 29 -14.66 -19.16 41.67
C PRO A 29 -13.79 -18.29 40.75
N GLN A 30 -13.57 -18.74 39.52
CA GLN A 30 -12.91 -17.93 38.50
C GLN A 30 -13.84 -16.78 38.15
N ILE A 31 -13.49 -15.58 38.62
CA ILE A 31 -14.03 -14.33 38.08
C ILE A 31 -13.59 -14.30 36.61
N PRO A 32 -14.52 -14.25 35.63
CA PRO A 32 -14.13 -14.17 34.23
C PRO A 32 -13.21 -12.97 34.03
N GLU A 33 -12.04 -13.19 33.43
CA GLU A 33 -11.19 -12.08 33.03
C GLU A 33 -12.00 -11.18 32.07
N PRO A 34 -11.99 -9.85 32.27
CA PRO A 34 -12.65 -8.97 31.32
C PRO A 34 -11.98 -9.15 29.96
N HIS A 35 -12.76 -9.57 28.97
CA HIS A 35 -12.32 -9.56 27.58
C HIS A 35 -11.80 -8.15 27.25
N PRO A 36 -10.59 -8.00 26.68
CA PRO A 36 -10.15 -6.72 26.18
C PRO A 36 -11.21 -6.25 25.18
N THR A 37 -11.87 -5.13 25.50
CA THR A 37 -12.74 -4.47 24.54
C THR A 37 -11.84 -4.10 23.37
N PRO A 38 -12.15 -4.50 22.12
CA PRO A 38 -11.38 -4.04 20.98
C PRO A 38 -11.38 -2.52 21.04
N ILE A 39 -10.20 -1.92 21.19
CA ILE A 39 -10.02 -0.49 21.06
C ILE A 39 -10.61 -0.17 19.68
N PRO A 40 -11.60 0.75 19.56
CA PRO A 40 -12.03 1.22 18.27
C PRO A 40 -10.78 1.67 17.53
N THR A 41 -10.38 0.92 16.50
CA THR A 41 -9.32 1.36 15.60
C THR A 41 -9.82 2.68 15.07
N ALA A 42 -9.23 3.78 15.54
CA ALA A 42 -9.52 5.08 14.99
C ALA A 42 -9.40 4.94 13.47
N PRO A 43 -10.41 5.36 12.66
CA PRO A 43 -10.22 5.43 11.23
C PRO A 43 -8.90 6.19 11.00
N PRO A 44 -8.01 5.74 10.10
CA PRO A 44 -6.68 6.33 9.95
C PRO A 44 -6.80 7.85 9.82
N SER A 45 -6.46 8.56 10.90
CA SER A 45 -6.57 10.00 10.99
C SER A 45 -5.31 10.62 10.42
N SER A 46 -5.30 10.77 9.10
CA SER A 46 -4.57 11.77 8.33
C SER A 46 -4.85 11.47 6.86
N GLY A 47 -6.02 11.88 6.37
CA GLY A 47 -6.44 11.60 5.00
C GLY A 47 -5.35 12.01 4.01
N GLU A 48 -4.65 11.02 3.46
CA GLU A 48 -3.68 11.28 2.39
C GLU A 48 -4.39 12.06 1.27
N PRO A 49 -3.70 12.99 0.60
CA PRO A 49 -4.32 13.80 -0.44
C PRO A 49 -4.85 12.89 -1.55
N THR A 50 -6.17 12.92 -1.75
CA THR A 50 -6.81 12.31 -2.90
C THR A 50 -6.29 12.93 -4.19
N PHE A 51 -6.28 12.18 -5.28
CA PHE A 51 -5.75 12.65 -6.56
C PHE A 51 -6.60 12.14 -7.72
N TRP A 52 -6.36 12.66 -8.92
CA TRP A 52 -7.08 12.29 -10.12
C TRP A 52 -6.18 11.50 -11.07
N ILE A 53 -6.72 10.42 -11.65
CA ILE A 53 -6.11 9.72 -12.78
C ILE A 53 -7.00 9.95 -14.00
N SER A 54 -6.50 10.73 -14.95
CA SER A 54 -7.22 11.06 -16.19
C SER A 54 -6.84 10.16 -17.37
N ASP A 55 -5.65 9.58 -17.33
CA ASP A 55 -5.04 8.81 -18.42
C ASP A 55 -4.16 7.71 -17.82
N THR A 56 -4.70 6.49 -17.77
CA THR A 56 -4.04 5.33 -17.16
C THR A 56 -2.75 4.93 -17.90
N PRO A 57 -2.71 4.86 -19.25
CA PRO A 57 -1.47 4.63 -19.99
C PRO A 57 -0.37 5.64 -19.67
N ARG A 58 -0.69 6.94 -19.70
CA ARG A 58 0.27 7.99 -19.38
C ARG A 58 0.75 7.91 -17.93
N TYR A 59 -0.16 7.58 -17.02
CA TYR A 59 0.14 7.41 -15.60
C TYR A 59 1.13 6.26 -15.37
N LEU A 60 0.89 5.08 -15.97
CA LEU A 60 1.79 3.94 -15.81
C LEU A 60 3.13 4.16 -16.51
N SER A 61 3.15 4.83 -17.66
CA SER A 61 4.40 5.21 -18.33
C SER A 61 5.27 6.10 -17.44
N TYR A 62 4.67 7.11 -16.79
CA TYR A 62 5.38 7.96 -15.82
C TYR A 62 6.02 7.16 -14.68
N TRP A 63 5.30 6.20 -14.11
CA TRP A 63 5.83 5.38 -13.02
C TRP A 63 6.86 4.36 -13.49
N ASN A 64 6.69 3.78 -14.67
CA ASN A 64 7.69 2.90 -15.28
C ASN A 64 9.04 3.61 -15.42
N ASP A 65 9.02 4.84 -15.95
CA ASP A 65 10.22 5.66 -16.11
C ASP A 65 10.81 6.06 -14.76
N LYS A 66 9.96 6.52 -13.82
CA LYS A 66 10.41 7.01 -12.52
C LYS A 66 10.98 5.91 -11.63
N MET A 67 10.42 4.70 -11.71
CA MET A 67 10.85 3.57 -10.89
C MET A 67 11.90 2.69 -11.59
N GLY A 68 12.13 2.88 -12.89
CA GLY A 68 13.06 2.07 -13.66
C GLY A 68 12.63 0.62 -13.78
N TRP A 69 11.32 0.36 -13.89
CA TRP A 69 10.79 -1.01 -14.01
C TRP A 69 11.11 -1.66 -15.36
N ASN A 70 11.47 -0.87 -16.38
CA ASN A 70 11.84 -1.32 -17.73
C ASN A 70 10.75 -2.18 -18.40
N LEU A 71 9.48 -1.89 -18.13
CA LEU A 71 8.36 -2.50 -18.83
C LEU A 71 8.31 -1.98 -20.27
N THR A 72 7.91 -2.85 -21.19
CA THR A 72 7.72 -2.49 -22.60
C THR A 72 6.41 -1.74 -22.81
N ASP A 73 6.31 -0.94 -23.87
CA ASP A 73 5.07 -0.23 -24.22
C ASP A 73 3.87 -1.20 -24.32
N GLN A 74 4.06 -2.36 -24.95
CA GLN A 74 3.01 -3.38 -25.04
C GLN A 74 2.54 -3.86 -23.65
N THR A 75 3.49 -4.13 -22.75
CA THR A 75 3.18 -4.57 -21.38
C THR A 75 2.49 -3.46 -20.59
N LEU A 76 2.88 -2.20 -20.81
CA LEU A 76 2.24 -1.05 -20.18
C LEU A 76 0.80 -0.85 -20.67
N ASP A 77 0.54 -1.07 -21.96
CA ASP A 77 -0.81 -1.01 -22.52
C ASP A 77 -1.72 -2.06 -21.88
N GLU A 78 -1.25 -3.31 -21.76
CA GLU A 78 -1.98 -4.39 -21.09
C GLU A 78 -2.28 -4.04 -19.61
N TYR A 79 -1.28 -3.57 -18.85
CA TYR A 79 -1.50 -3.15 -17.46
C TYR A 79 -2.37 -1.90 -17.33
N ALA A 80 -2.34 -1.01 -18.32
CA ALA A 80 -3.20 0.18 -18.33
C ALA A 80 -4.66 -0.21 -18.55
N GLU A 81 -4.93 -1.19 -19.41
CA GLU A 81 -6.28 -1.74 -19.59
C GLU A 81 -6.79 -2.40 -18.30
N GLU A 82 -5.96 -3.23 -17.65
CA GLU A 82 -6.30 -3.87 -16.38
C GLU A 82 -6.56 -2.86 -15.26
N LEU A 83 -5.68 -1.87 -15.12
CA LEU A 83 -5.84 -0.81 -14.13
C LEU A 83 -7.09 0.03 -14.44
N ASN A 84 -7.34 0.37 -15.70
CA ASN A 84 -8.54 1.12 -16.08
C ASN A 84 -9.82 0.31 -15.77
N SER A 85 -9.82 -1.00 -16.04
CA SER A 85 -10.95 -1.88 -15.68
C SER A 85 -11.17 -1.94 -14.16
N HIS A 86 -10.09 -1.97 -13.37
CA HIS A 86 -10.20 -1.92 -11.92
C HIS A 86 -10.75 -0.56 -11.45
N LEU A 87 -10.26 0.54 -12.03
CA LEU A 87 -10.73 1.88 -11.71
C LEU A 87 -12.22 2.07 -12.04
N ASP A 88 -12.69 1.57 -13.18
CA ASP A 88 -14.11 1.58 -13.57
C ASP A 88 -15.02 0.81 -12.60
N ALA A 89 -14.51 -0.26 -11.99
CA ALA A 89 -15.25 -1.07 -11.03
C ALA A 89 -15.31 -0.44 -9.63
N THR A 90 -14.29 0.33 -9.24
CA THR A 90 -14.10 0.80 -7.87
C THR A 90 -14.42 2.29 -7.68
N TRP A 91 -14.20 3.13 -8.71
CA TRP A 91 -14.41 4.58 -8.66
C TRP A 91 -15.30 5.07 -9.81
N GLU A 92 -16.13 6.07 -9.52
CA GLU A 92 -16.92 6.74 -10.56
C GLU A 92 -16.00 7.66 -11.39
N LYS A 93 -16.11 7.55 -12.72
CA LYS A 93 -15.37 8.39 -13.66
C LYS A 93 -16.06 9.75 -13.82
N GLY A 94 -15.41 10.80 -13.34
CA GLY A 94 -15.83 12.17 -13.55
C GLY A 94 -15.29 12.78 -14.85
N ALA A 95 -15.63 14.05 -15.11
CA ALA A 95 -15.13 14.79 -16.27
C ALA A 95 -13.59 14.92 -16.32
N MET A 96 -12.93 14.81 -15.16
CA MET A 96 -11.47 14.89 -15.01
C MET A 96 -10.79 13.52 -14.89
N GLY A 97 -11.53 12.41 -15.00
CA GLY A 97 -11.02 11.05 -14.77
C GLY A 97 -11.51 10.44 -13.46
N TYR A 98 -10.74 9.52 -12.88
CA TYR A 98 -11.07 8.82 -11.63
C TYR A 98 -10.56 9.60 -10.43
N HIS A 99 -11.44 9.91 -9.47
CA HIS A 99 -11.07 10.54 -8.20
C HIS A 99 -10.69 9.48 -7.18
N ILE A 100 -9.39 9.30 -6.94
CA ILE A 100 -8.87 8.28 -6.04
C ILE A 100 -8.95 8.78 -4.60
N THR A 101 -9.96 8.31 -3.88
CA THR A 101 -10.22 8.66 -2.48
C THR A 101 -9.62 7.66 -1.49
N ASN A 102 -9.49 6.39 -1.88
CA ASN A 102 -8.85 5.34 -1.08
C ASN A 102 -7.49 4.98 -1.70
N ILE A 103 -6.45 5.67 -1.27
CA ILE A 103 -5.10 5.52 -1.82
C ILE A 103 -4.49 4.15 -1.49
N SER A 104 -4.84 3.58 -0.33
CA SER A 104 -4.35 2.25 0.06
C SER A 104 -4.84 1.21 -0.94
N ASP A 105 -6.14 1.17 -1.20
CA ASP A 105 -6.74 0.22 -2.15
C ASP A 105 -6.12 0.38 -3.55
N TYR A 106 -6.04 1.62 -4.02
CA TYR A 106 -5.36 1.95 -5.27
C TYR A 106 -3.92 1.42 -5.35
N ARG A 107 -3.09 1.66 -4.33
CA ARG A 107 -1.68 1.19 -4.30
C ARG A 107 -1.61 -0.34 -4.36
N HIS A 108 -2.47 -1.03 -3.62
CA HIS A 108 -2.52 -2.49 -3.65
C HIS A 108 -2.95 -3.02 -5.02
N SER A 109 -3.87 -2.35 -5.71
CA SER A 109 -4.24 -2.71 -7.08
C SER A 109 -3.07 -2.57 -8.04
N VAL A 110 -2.29 -1.48 -7.95
CA VAL A 110 -1.05 -1.33 -8.75
C VAL A 110 -0.07 -2.45 -8.48
N LYS A 111 0.17 -2.78 -7.19
CA LYS A 111 1.04 -3.92 -6.82
C LYS A 111 0.61 -5.22 -7.48
N ASN A 112 -0.69 -5.51 -7.42
CA ASN A 112 -1.24 -6.77 -7.91
C ASN A 112 -1.21 -6.84 -9.44
N ILE A 113 -1.60 -5.78 -10.13
CA ILE A 113 -1.63 -5.73 -11.61
C ILE A 113 -0.22 -5.82 -12.19
N LEU A 114 0.72 -5.04 -11.64
CA LEU A 114 2.10 -5.03 -12.14
C LEU A 114 2.94 -6.21 -11.61
N GLY A 115 2.39 -7.03 -10.70
CA GLY A 115 3.12 -8.14 -10.09
C GLY A 115 4.37 -7.70 -9.31
N LEU A 116 4.33 -6.53 -8.66
CA LEU A 116 5.48 -5.96 -7.97
C LEU A 116 5.89 -6.82 -6.77
N THR A 117 7.20 -6.97 -6.57
CA THR A 117 7.73 -7.52 -5.31
C THR A 117 7.45 -6.57 -4.15
N GLU A 118 7.54 -7.05 -2.90
CA GLU A 118 7.39 -6.18 -1.72
C GLU A 118 8.37 -5.01 -1.74
N GLU A 119 9.62 -5.24 -2.15
CA GLU A 119 10.64 -4.18 -2.25
C GLU A 119 10.28 -3.13 -3.30
N GLN A 120 9.84 -3.56 -4.49
CA GLN A 120 9.40 -2.64 -5.55
C GLN A 120 8.15 -1.86 -5.14
N PHE A 121 7.24 -2.52 -4.41
CA PHE A 121 6.03 -1.91 -3.90
C PHE A 121 6.35 -0.84 -2.83
N ASP A 122 7.20 -1.14 -1.86
CA ASP A 122 7.60 -0.18 -0.83
C ASP A 122 8.31 1.05 -1.43
N ALA A 123 9.16 0.83 -2.44
CA ALA A 123 9.79 1.91 -3.20
C ALA A 123 8.74 2.76 -3.93
N PHE A 124 7.74 2.14 -4.56
CA PHE A 124 6.64 2.84 -5.22
C PHE A 124 5.80 3.66 -4.23
N VAL A 125 5.41 3.09 -3.09
CA VAL A 125 4.63 3.77 -2.06
C VAL A 125 5.37 5.01 -1.54
N THR A 126 6.68 4.87 -1.34
CA THR A 126 7.55 5.98 -0.92
C THR A 126 7.58 7.08 -1.98
N ALA A 127 7.86 6.72 -3.23
CA ALA A 127 7.97 7.67 -4.33
C ALA A 127 6.61 8.36 -4.65
N ASP A 128 5.49 7.64 -4.55
CA ASP A 128 4.13 8.17 -4.71
C ASP A 128 3.78 9.16 -3.61
N THR A 129 4.15 8.85 -2.37
CA THR A 129 3.98 9.77 -1.24
C THR A 129 4.80 11.05 -1.42
N GLU A 130 6.04 10.94 -1.87
CA GLU A 130 6.90 12.10 -2.14
C GLU A 130 6.38 12.94 -3.31
N GLN A 131 5.94 12.30 -4.40
CA GLN A 131 5.37 13.01 -5.54
C GLN A 131 4.15 13.83 -5.13
N LYS A 132 3.24 13.26 -4.34
CA LYS A 132 2.06 13.97 -3.83
C LYS A 132 2.40 15.14 -2.93
N LYS A 133 3.51 15.09 -2.19
CA LYS A 133 4.01 16.25 -1.43
C LYS A 133 4.49 17.36 -2.37
N ILE A 134 5.24 17.01 -3.41
CA ILE A 134 5.72 17.96 -4.43
C ILE A 134 4.53 18.62 -5.15
N ASP A 135 3.56 17.82 -5.61
CA ASP A 135 2.38 18.32 -6.31
C ASP A 135 1.57 19.28 -5.42
N ARG A 136 1.42 18.96 -4.14
CA ARG A 136 0.77 19.84 -3.17
C ARG A 136 1.48 21.19 -3.07
N VAL A 137 2.81 21.21 -2.95
CA VAL A 137 3.60 22.46 -2.84
C VAL A 137 3.51 23.28 -4.13
N ASN A 138 3.59 22.63 -5.28
CA ASN A 138 3.49 23.30 -6.58
C ASN A 138 2.10 23.91 -6.82
N HIS A 139 1.04 23.24 -6.36
CA HIS A 139 -0.33 23.75 -6.48
C HIS A 139 -0.75 24.71 -5.35
N HIS A 140 -0.08 24.69 -4.18
CA HIS A 140 -0.34 25.60 -3.06
C HIS A 140 0.64 26.79 -3.01
N SER A 141 1.48 27.00 -4.04
CA SER A 141 2.20 28.25 -4.17
C SER A 141 1.17 29.35 -4.43
N PRO A 142 0.88 30.24 -3.46
CA PRO A 142 0.05 31.39 -3.74
C PRO A 142 0.81 32.17 -4.81
N SER A 143 0.16 32.45 -5.94
CA SER A 143 0.62 33.53 -6.81
C SER A 143 0.56 34.82 -6.01
N SER A 144 1.64 35.11 -5.28
CA SER A 144 1.89 36.40 -4.67
C SER A 144 2.37 37.32 -5.78
N SER A 145 1.49 37.65 -6.74
CA SER A 145 1.70 38.83 -7.58
C SER A 145 1.11 40.02 -6.82
N LEU A 146 2.00 40.63 -6.05
CA LEU A 146 1.99 42.03 -5.62
C LEU A 146 0.92 42.90 -6.30
N TYR A 147 -0.18 43.13 -5.61
CA TYR A 147 -0.79 44.46 -5.60
C TYR A 147 0.04 45.29 -4.63
N ASP A 148 1.20 45.76 -5.08
CA ASP A 148 1.85 46.86 -4.36
C ASP A 148 1.18 48.16 -4.78
N THR A 149 0.66 48.83 -3.76
CA THR A 149 -0.11 50.05 -3.85
C THR A 149 0.87 51.19 -4.14
N SER A 150 0.69 51.89 -5.26
CA SER A 150 1.12 53.29 -5.34
C SER A 150 -0.10 54.14 -5.56
N ALA A 151 -0.51 54.76 -4.44
CA ALA A 151 -1.31 55.95 -4.43
C ALA A 151 -0.72 56.97 -5.40
N ASP A 152 -1.56 57.55 -6.24
CA ASP A 152 -1.34 58.94 -6.64
C ASP A 152 -2.66 59.68 -6.45
N GLN A 153 -2.65 60.53 -5.43
CA GLN A 153 -3.68 61.52 -5.18
C GLN A 153 -3.48 62.65 -6.18
N THR A 154 -4.52 63.00 -6.93
CA THR A 154 -4.78 64.42 -7.25
C THR A 154 -6.26 64.66 -7.48
#